data_AF-A0A1F7TGB8-F1
#
_entry.id   AF-A0A1F7TGB8-F1
#
_cell.length_a   1.000
_cell.length_b   1.000
_cell.length_c   1.000
_cell.angle_alpha   90.00
_cell.angle_beta   90.00
_cell.angle_gamma   90.00
#
_symmetry.space_group_name_H-M   'P 1'
#
loop_
_entity.id
_entity.type
_entity.pdbx_description
1 polymer ?
#
loop_
_entity_poly.entity_id
_entity_poly.type
_entity_poly.pdbx_seq_one_letter_code
_entity_poly.pdbx_strand_id
1 'polypeptide(L)'
;MFYEINLENESEAKEDSMPSHPAAWILLFGALASLVSAQAAWASPAEEIVTVLPRDAIPSIDAPRFVSAQAAGKFMALDEMVIGLEMEDEARAYSVPLLSTHEIVNDRLRGRTIAVTW
;
A
#
# COMPACT_ATOMS: atom_id res chain seq x y z
N MET A 1 -1.19 1.18 11.51
CA MET A 1 -0.82 0.27 12.61
C MET A 1 -0.23 -0.97 11.99
N PHE A 2 1.04 -1.27 12.27
CA PHE A 2 1.73 -2.49 11.83
C PHE A 2 1.98 -3.36 13.06
N TYR A 3 1.84 -4.68 12.91
CA TYR A 3 2.31 -5.65 13.90
C TYR A 3 3.62 -6.26 13.39
N GLU A 4 4.64 -6.22 14.23
CA GLU A 4 5.92 -6.89 14.04
C GLU A 4 5.91 -8.17 14.88
N ILE A 5 6.22 -9.32 14.27
CA ILE A 5 6.26 -10.61 14.97
C ILE A 5 7.74 -10.89 15.28
N ASN A 6 8.12 -10.75 16.55
CA ASN A 6 9.42 -11.17 17.04
C ASN A 6 9.46 -12.69 17.24
N LEU A 7 10.33 -13.37 16.49
CA LEU A 7 10.63 -14.79 16.63
C LEU A 7 11.82 -14.99 17.58
N GLU A 8 11.65 -14.69 18.87
CA GLU A 8 12.63 -15.06 19.89
C GLU A 8 11.90 -15.47 21.18
N ASN A 9 11.50 -16.74 21.26
CA ASN A 9 11.36 -17.42 22.56
C ASN A 9 11.23 -18.95 22.37
N GLU A 10 12.35 -19.62 22.14
CA GLU A 10 12.46 -21.04 22.51
C GLU A 10 13.19 -21.11 23.84
N SER A 11 12.44 -21.23 24.93
CA SER A 11 13.00 -21.62 26.23
C SER A 11 12.72 -23.10 26.46
N GLU A 12 13.78 -23.80 26.85
CA GLU A 12 13.87 -25.23 27.12
C GLU A 12 12.72 -25.75 28.00
N ALA A 13 11.92 -26.67 27.43
CA ALA A 13 11.08 -27.53 28.23
C ALA A 13 11.93 -28.70 28.75
N LYS A 14 12.31 -28.57 30.02
CA LYS A 14 12.96 -29.56 30.88
C LYS A 14 12.28 -30.93 30.79
N GLU A 15 13.06 -31.92 30.37
CA GLU A 15 12.70 -33.33 30.28
C GLU A 15 12.50 -33.91 31.70
N ASP A 16 11.25 -34.08 32.11
CA ASP A 16 10.88 -34.67 33.39
C ASP A 16 10.19 -36.03 33.17
N SER A 17 10.91 -37.08 33.56
CA SER A 17 10.48 -38.44 33.96
C SER A 17 9.25 -39.09 33.27
N MET A 18 9.51 -40.02 32.35
CA MET A 18 8.51 -41.00 31.87
C MET A 18 8.38 -42.22 32.82
N PRO A 19 7.17 -42.70 33.16
CA PRO A 19 6.99 -43.97 33.87
C PRO A 19 7.00 -45.20 32.92
N SER A 20 7.40 -46.33 33.49
CA SER A 20 8.02 -47.50 32.82
C SER A 20 7.08 -48.70 32.55
N HIS A 21 6.00 -48.54 31.77
CA HIS A 21 5.21 -49.71 31.31
C HIS A 21 4.86 -49.70 29.80
N PRO A 22 5.24 -50.76 29.04
CA PRO A 22 5.21 -50.76 27.57
C PRO A 22 3.89 -51.28 26.94
N ALA A 23 2.72 -51.06 27.58
CA ALA A 23 1.48 -51.72 27.16
C ALA A 23 0.30 -50.78 26.83
N ALA A 24 0.50 -49.46 26.77
CA ALA A 24 -0.59 -48.49 26.52
C ALA A 24 -0.58 -47.86 25.11
N TRP A 25 0.30 -48.29 24.20
CA TRP A 25 0.47 -47.65 22.88
C TRP A 25 -0.13 -48.44 21.70
N ILE A 26 -0.84 -49.54 21.94
CA ILE A 26 -1.53 -50.32 20.89
C ILE A 26 -3.03 -50.36 21.16
N LEU A 27 -3.65 -49.21 21.43
CA LEU A 27 -5.07 -49.00 21.16
C LEU A 27 -5.28 -47.55 20.75
N LEU A 28 -5.79 -47.37 19.53
CA LEU A 28 -6.23 -46.15 18.89
C LEU A 28 -5.15 -45.20 18.31
N PHE A 29 -4.33 -45.76 17.41
CA PHE A 29 -3.87 -45.07 16.19
C PHE A 29 -5.05 -44.81 15.20
N GLY A 30 -6.21 -44.42 15.72
CA GLY A 30 -7.49 -44.56 15.03
C GLY A 30 -8.57 -43.68 15.63
N ALA A 31 -8.38 -42.37 15.51
CA ALA A 31 -9.48 -41.44 15.44
C ALA A 31 -9.03 -40.33 14.49
N LEU A 32 -9.50 -40.48 13.25
CA LEU A 32 -9.55 -39.51 12.16
C LEU A 32 -9.12 -38.08 12.57
N ALA A 33 -8.15 -37.57 11.82
CA ALA A 33 -7.87 -36.14 11.71
C ALA A 33 -9.19 -35.36 11.57
N SER A 34 -9.61 -34.72 12.66
CA SER A 34 -10.72 -33.77 12.65
C SER A 34 -10.30 -32.57 11.81
N LEU A 35 -10.68 -32.65 10.54
CA LEU A 35 -11.01 -31.58 9.61
C LEU A 35 -10.60 -30.15 10.06
N VAL A 36 -9.33 -29.78 9.87
CA VAL A 36 -8.99 -28.38 9.61
C VAL A 36 -9.13 -28.18 8.10
N SER A 37 -10.35 -28.09 7.62
CA SER A 37 -10.63 -27.54 6.29
C SER A 37 -11.03 -26.09 6.44
N ALA A 38 -10.07 -25.27 6.87
CA ALA A 38 -10.07 -23.83 6.64
C ALA A 38 -8.89 -23.47 5.73
N GLN A 39 -8.63 -24.29 4.70
CA GLN A 39 -7.67 -23.94 3.66
C GLN A 39 -8.45 -23.50 2.42
N ALA A 40 -8.16 -22.28 1.97
CA ALA A 40 -8.56 -21.63 0.72
C ALA A 40 -9.78 -20.67 0.73
N ALA A 41 -10.19 -20.12 1.88
CA ALA A 41 -11.09 -18.94 1.87
C ALA A 41 -10.37 -17.63 1.43
N TRP A 42 -9.03 -17.64 1.39
CA TRP A 42 -8.20 -16.50 0.95
C TRP A 42 -7.62 -16.68 -0.44
N ALA A 43 -7.87 -17.82 -1.09
CA ALA A 43 -7.51 -18.01 -2.49
C ALA A 43 -8.57 -17.27 -3.32
N SER A 44 -8.38 -15.96 -3.51
CA SER A 44 -9.15 -15.24 -4.50
C SER A 44 -9.00 -15.97 -5.84
N PRO A 45 -10.09 -16.22 -6.59
CA PRO A 45 -9.97 -16.75 -7.94
C PRO A 45 -8.98 -15.88 -8.72
N ALA A 46 -8.23 -16.47 -9.65
CA ALA A 46 -7.32 -15.69 -10.49
C ALA A 46 -8.15 -14.63 -11.23
N GLU A 47 -8.10 -13.39 -10.73
CA GLU A 47 -8.85 -12.27 -11.29
C GLU A 47 -8.39 -12.05 -12.73
N GLU A 48 -9.35 -11.89 -13.65
CA GLU A 48 -9.07 -11.55 -15.03
C GLU A 48 -8.57 -10.10 -15.10
N ILE A 49 -7.42 -9.87 -15.75
CA ILE A 49 -6.90 -8.51 -15.95
C ILE A 49 -7.76 -7.82 -17.00
N VAL A 50 -8.65 -6.93 -16.55
CA VAL A 50 -9.49 -6.11 -17.42
C VAL A 50 -8.82 -4.75 -17.66
N THR A 51 -8.64 -4.40 -18.94
CA THR A 51 -8.17 -3.07 -19.34
C THR A 51 -9.37 -2.12 -19.43
N VAL A 52 -9.47 -1.18 -18.49
CA VAL A 52 -10.59 -0.21 -18.41
C VAL A 52 -10.36 1.02 -19.29
N LEU A 53 -9.10 1.42 -19.45
CA LEU A 53 -8.69 2.56 -20.28
C LEU A 53 -7.60 2.14 -21.27
N PRO A 54 -7.59 2.68 -22.50
CA PRO A 54 -6.46 2.47 -23.40
C PRO A 54 -5.19 3.09 -22.81
N ARG A 55 -4.05 2.69 -23.36
CA ARG A 55 -2.77 3.34 -23.06
C ARG A 55 -2.91 4.87 -23.29
N ASP A 56 -2.38 5.65 -22.34
CA ASP A 56 -2.32 7.12 -22.37
C ASP A 56 -3.70 7.83 -22.41
N ALA A 57 -4.75 7.17 -21.94
CA ALA A 57 -6.10 7.77 -21.88
C ALA A 57 -6.22 8.94 -20.88
N ILE A 58 -5.32 9.01 -19.90
CA ILE A 58 -5.23 10.10 -18.94
C ILE A 58 -3.91 10.83 -19.21
N PRO A 59 -3.95 11.98 -19.92
CA PRO A 59 -2.74 12.67 -20.32
C PRO A 59 -2.12 13.44 -19.15
N SER A 60 -0.80 13.35 -19.03
CA SER A 60 -0.03 14.21 -18.13
C SER A 60 -0.07 15.67 -18.56
N ILE A 61 0.27 16.55 -17.63
CA ILE A 61 0.52 17.96 -17.92
C ILE A 61 2.03 18.17 -18.07
N ASP A 62 2.48 18.45 -19.29
CA ASP A 62 3.91 18.57 -19.59
C ASP A 62 4.43 20.02 -19.62
N ALA A 63 3.52 20.99 -19.68
CA ALA A 63 3.83 22.42 -19.70
C ALA A 63 2.92 23.17 -18.71
N PRO A 64 3.09 22.95 -17.39
CA PRO A 64 2.24 23.56 -16.39
C PRO A 64 2.39 25.09 -16.40
N ARG A 65 1.27 25.78 -16.18
CA ARG A 65 1.23 27.23 -16.02
C ARG A 65 0.80 27.57 -14.60
N PHE A 66 1.63 28.34 -13.92
CA PHE A 66 1.38 28.77 -12.55
C PHE A 66 0.79 30.19 -12.53
N VAL A 67 -0.05 30.42 -11.54
CA VAL A 67 -0.58 31.74 -11.19
C VAL A 67 -0.18 32.10 -9.77
N SER A 68 -0.22 33.37 -9.40
CA SER A 68 0.01 33.78 -8.02
C SER A 68 -1.10 33.29 -7.10
N ALA A 69 -0.81 33.14 -5.81
CA ALA A 69 -1.82 32.76 -4.81
C ALA A 69 -3.03 33.73 -4.81
N GLN A 70 -2.80 35.01 -5.02
CA GLN A 70 -3.87 36.01 -5.13
C GLN A 70 -4.77 35.80 -6.36
N ALA A 71 -4.20 35.38 -7.49
CA ALA A 71 -4.98 35.06 -8.69
C ALA A 71 -5.73 33.73 -8.53
N ALA A 72 -5.08 32.73 -7.94
CA ALA A 72 -5.68 31.44 -7.60
C ALA A 72 -6.91 31.57 -6.70
N GLY A 73 -6.84 32.43 -5.68
CA GLY A 73 -7.97 32.68 -4.76
C GLY A 73 -9.24 33.25 -5.42
N LYS A 74 -9.22 33.56 -6.72
CA LYS A 74 -10.42 33.96 -7.48
C LYS A 74 -11.23 32.78 -8.04
N PHE A 75 -10.64 31.58 -8.10
CA PHE A 75 -11.25 30.41 -8.74
C PHE A 75 -11.04 29.09 -8.01
N MET A 76 -10.02 28.96 -7.15
CA MET A 76 -9.84 27.78 -6.29
C MET A 76 -10.76 27.85 -5.08
N ALA A 77 -11.16 26.69 -4.58
CA ALA A 77 -11.86 26.63 -3.30
C ALA A 77 -10.91 26.99 -2.14
N LEU A 78 -11.44 27.58 -1.06
CA LEU A 78 -10.62 28.01 0.08
C LEU A 78 -9.94 26.84 0.81
N ASP A 79 -10.56 25.66 0.77
CA ASP A 79 -10.13 24.41 1.37
C ASP A 79 -9.56 23.42 0.33
N GLU A 80 -9.27 23.88 -0.89
CA GLU A 80 -8.73 23.04 -1.94
C GLU A 80 -7.36 22.48 -1.53
N MET A 81 -7.23 21.15 -1.57
CA MET A 81 -5.98 20.48 -1.25
C MET A 81 -4.96 20.70 -2.36
N VAL A 82 -3.72 20.98 -1.94
CA VAL A 82 -2.58 21.10 -2.85
C VAL A 82 -1.42 20.24 -2.36
N ILE A 83 -0.63 19.74 -3.30
CA ILE A 83 0.73 19.27 -3.02
C ILE A 83 1.64 20.49 -3.08
N GLY A 84 2.30 20.83 -1.98
CA GLY A 84 3.30 21.89 -1.92
C GLY A 84 4.70 21.33 -2.19
N LEU A 85 5.47 22.00 -3.04
CA LEU A 85 6.89 21.72 -3.21
C LEU A 85 7.68 23.02 -3.05
N GLU A 86 8.64 23.00 -2.14
CA GLU A 86 9.57 24.10 -1.93
C GLU A 86 11.00 23.61 -2.22
N MET A 87 11.72 24.38 -3.01
CA MET A 87 13.13 24.14 -3.29
C MET A 87 13.88 25.46 -3.26
N GLU A 88 14.72 25.62 -2.25
CA GLU A 88 15.44 26.87 -1.99
C GLU A 88 14.48 28.05 -1.81
N ASP A 89 14.48 29.00 -2.74
CA ASP A 89 13.65 30.21 -2.73
C ASP A 89 12.43 30.12 -3.65
N GLU A 90 12.19 28.98 -4.29
CA GLU A 90 11.06 28.76 -5.19
C GLU A 90 10.09 27.72 -4.63
N ALA A 91 8.85 28.15 -4.40
CA ALA A 91 7.75 27.30 -3.95
C ALA A 91 6.65 27.22 -5.02
N ARG A 92 6.10 26.01 -5.20
CA ARG A 92 4.97 25.73 -6.10
C ARG A 92 3.90 24.94 -5.36
N ALA A 93 2.65 25.15 -5.75
CA ALA A 93 1.50 24.41 -5.27
C ALA A 93 0.78 23.78 -6.46
N TYR A 94 0.49 22.49 -6.36
CA TYR A 94 -0.18 21.71 -7.40
C TYR A 94 -1.54 21.29 -6.86
N SER A 95 -2.62 21.70 -7.54
CA SER A 95 -4.00 21.35 -7.17
C SER A 95 -4.19 19.83 -7.21
N VAL A 96 -4.66 19.25 -6.11
CA VAL A 96 -5.02 17.83 -6.06
C VAL A 96 -6.19 17.52 -7.01
N PRO A 97 -7.30 18.29 -7.06
CA PRO A 97 -8.36 18.05 -8.04
C PRO A 97 -7.89 18.00 -9.50
N LEU A 98 -6.94 18.88 -9.86
CA LEU A 98 -6.35 18.89 -11.19
C LEU A 98 -5.46 17.66 -11.41
N LEU A 99 -4.64 17.28 -10.43
CA LEU A 99 -3.87 16.03 -10.47
C LEU A 99 -4.78 14.80 -10.52
N SER A 100 -5.92 14.75 -9.85
CA SER A 100 -6.86 13.62 -9.92
C SER A 100 -7.45 13.41 -11.32
N THR A 101 -7.36 14.40 -12.22
CA THR A 101 -7.83 14.30 -13.60
C THR A 101 -6.70 13.99 -14.59
N HIS A 102 -5.44 14.26 -14.22
CA HIS A 102 -4.28 14.16 -15.11
C HIS A 102 -3.20 13.20 -14.61
N GLU A 103 -3.31 12.75 -13.36
CA GLU A 103 -2.43 11.89 -12.54
C GLU A 103 -1.00 12.43 -12.34
N ILE A 104 -0.41 13.07 -13.36
CA ILE A 104 0.98 13.50 -13.37
C ILE A 104 1.10 14.91 -13.94
N VAL A 105 1.85 15.76 -13.23
CA VAL A 105 2.40 17.02 -13.77
C VAL A 105 3.91 16.86 -13.92
N ASN A 106 4.41 16.93 -15.16
CA ASN A 106 5.83 16.98 -15.47
C ASN A 106 6.29 18.43 -15.49
N ASP A 107 7.21 18.79 -14.60
CA ASP A 107 7.61 20.18 -14.38
C ASP A 107 9.14 20.32 -14.30
N ARG A 108 9.63 21.55 -14.41
CA ARG A 108 11.00 21.96 -14.12
C ARG A 108 11.00 23.03 -13.05
N LEU A 109 11.50 22.66 -11.88
CA LEU A 109 11.73 23.56 -10.75
C LEU A 109 13.23 23.78 -10.62
N ARG A 110 13.70 25.03 -10.69
CA ARG A 110 15.13 25.37 -10.60
C ARG A 110 16.04 24.59 -11.58
N GLY A 111 15.52 24.26 -12.78
CA GLY A 111 16.24 23.46 -13.78
C GLY A 111 16.28 21.95 -13.52
N ARG A 112 15.70 21.47 -12.42
CA ARG A 112 15.54 20.04 -12.12
C ARG A 112 14.19 19.56 -12.65
N THR A 113 14.22 18.50 -13.44
CA THR A 113 13.00 17.80 -13.87
C THR A 113 12.38 17.11 -12.67
N ILE A 114 11.09 17.31 -12.48
CA ILE A 114 10.29 16.67 -11.44
C ILE A 114 8.99 16.12 -12.06
N ALA A 115 8.45 15.07 -11.46
CA ALA A 115 7.11 14.60 -11.70
C ALA A 115 6.34 14.67 -10.38
N VAL A 116 5.20 15.35 -10.39
CA VAL A 116 4.30 15.44 -9.24
C VAL A 116 3.09 14.56 -9.51
N THR A 117 2.78 13.69 -8.55
CA THR A 117 1.68 12.70 -8.61
C THR A 117 0.90 12.73 -7.31
N TRP A 118 -0.34 12.26 -7.33
CA TRP A 118 -1.25 12.18 -6.18
C TRP A 118 -1.76 10.75 -5.98
#